data_AF-A0A5C8RS45-F1
#
_entry.id   AF-A0A5C8RS45-F1
#
_cell.length_a   1.000
_cell.length_b   1.000
_cell.length_c   1.000
_cell.angle_alpha   90.00
_cell.angle_beta   90.00
_cell.angle_gamma   90.00
#
_symmetry.space_group_name_H-M   'P 1'
#
loop_
_entity.id
_entity.type
_entity.pdbx_description
1 polymer ?
#
loop_
_entity_poly.entity_id
_entity_poly.type
_entity_poly.pdbx_seq_one_letter_code
_entity_poly.pdbx_strand_id
1 'polypeptide(L)'
;MASIYKRGRVWWGRVTVRGEEFRSSLNTHHEAIAKERFRKWALDLGCRSIEQSLQGSLGPMSNPRRPDGSIYAIGYDDKVKIGWSAVPPRQRMATLQIGCPEDLILFGSRPGTVAEERQLHREFAHLRIRGEWFRREGVVAAWIEACRPRASLSPSSMEAVR
;
A
#
# COMPACT_ATOMS: atom_id res chain seq x y z
N MET A 1 7.59 24.45 4.74
CA MET A 1 8.18 23.70 3.60
C MET A 1 7.04 23.24 2.70
N ALA A 2 7.12 23.46 1.40
CA ALA A 2 6.00 23.24 0.48
C ALA A 2 6.50 22.55 -0.80
N SER A 3 5.95 21.39 -1.15
CA SER A 3 6.35 20.65 -2.36
C SER A 3 5.19 19.88 -2.99
N ILE A 4 5.36 19.55 -4.27
CA ILE A 4 4.46 18.64 -5.00
C ILE A 4 5.20 17.38 -5.43
N TYR A 5 4.48 16.27 -5.56
CA TYR A 5 5.02 14.98 -6.00
C TYR A 5 3.97 14.15 -6.72
N LYS A 6 4.39 13.16 -7.51
CA LYS A 6 3.48 12.21 -8.17
C LYS A 6 3.23 10.98 -7.31
N ARG A 7 1.96 10.56 -7.24
CA ARG A 7 1.54 9.25 -6.70
C ARG A 7 0.65 8.57 -7.74
N GLY A 8 1.19 7.53 -8.38
CA GLY A 8 0.57 6.95 -9.58
C GLY A 8 0.56 7.96 -10.73
N ARG A 9 -0.62 8.24 -11.29
CA ARG A 9 -0.80 9.27 -12.33
C ARG A 9 -1.09 10.66 -11.76
N VAL A 10 -1.46 10.77 -10.49
CA VAL A 10 -2.01 12.01 -9.91
C VAL A 10 -0.93 12.79 -9.15
N TRP A 11 -0.95 14.11 -9.26
CA TRP A 11 -0.12 15.02 -8.49
C TRP A 11 -0.69 15.26 -7.09
N TRP A 12 0.18 15.32 -6.09
CA TRP A 12 -0.11 15.56 -4.69
C TRP A 12 0.71 16.74 -4.18
N GLY A 13 0.14 17.49 -3.26
CA GLY A 13 0.83 18.56 -2.53
C GLY A 13 1.14 18.15 -1.10
N ARG A 14 2.25 18.65 -0.57
CA ARG A 14 2.63 18.61 0.84
C ARG A 14 2.99 20.02 1.29
N VAL A 15 2.39 20.47 2.39
CA VAL A 15 2.63 21.81 2.96
C VAL A 15 2.82 21.66 4.47
N THR A 16 3.94 22.16 4.98
CA THR A 16 4.19 22.26 6.43
C THR A 16 4.03 23.71 6.86
N VAL A 17 3.06 23.97 7.73
CA VAL A 17 2.75 25.28 8.31
C VAL A 17 2.62 25.12 9.82
N ARG A 18 3.31 25.97 10.60
CA ARG A 18 3.27 25.97 12.08
C ARG A 18 3.59 24.60 12.72
N GLY A 19 4.44 23.80 12.09
CA GLY A 19 4.80 22.46 12.58
C GLY A 19 3.82 21.36 12.20
N GLU A 20 2.67 21.70 11.61
CA GLU A 20 1.69 20.74 11.10
C GLU A 20 1.90 20.48 9.61
N GLU A 21 1.76 19.22 9.21
CA GLU A 21 1.94 18.79 7.83
C GLU A 21 0.59 18.44 7.18
N PHE A 22 0.26 19.18 6.13
CA PHE A 22 -0.94 18.99 5.32
C PHE A 22 -0.59 18.29 4.02
N ARG A 23 -1.44 17.36 3.58
CA ARG A 23 -1.30 16.61 2.31
C ARG A 23 -2.64 16.56 1.59
N SER A 24 -2.65 16.85 0.30
CA SER A 24 -3.87 16.75 -0.52
C SER A 24 -3.57 16.36 -1.97
N SER A 25 -4.51 15.68 -2.60
CA SER A 25 -4.48 15.41 -4.03
C SER A 25 -4.76 16.70 -4.80
N LEU A 26 -3.95 16.97 -5.81
CA LEU A 26 -4.13 18.09 -6.73
C LEU A 26 -5.06 17.70 -7.90
N ASN A 27 -5.60 16.48 -7.91
CA ASN A 27 -6.63 15.97 -8.83
C ASN A 27 -6.30 16.20 -10.31
N THR A 28 -5.02 16.07 -10.67
CA THR A 28 -4.56 16.29 -12.04
C THR A 28 -3.37 15.40 -12.36
N HIS A 29 -3.20 15.11 -13.65
CA HIS A 29 -2.05 14.41 -14.21
C HIS A 29 -1.03 15.37 -14.84
N HIS A 30 -1.42 16.63 -15.06
CA HIS A 30 -0.61 17.67 -15.68
C HIS A 30 0.13 18.48 -14.62
N GLU A 31 1.45 18.62 -14.80
CA GLU A 31 2.32 19.33 -13.85
C GLU A 31 1.98 20.81 -13.72
N ALA A 32 1.71 21.50 -14.83
CA ALA A 32 1.36 22.92 -14.81
C ALA A 32 0.09 23.17 -13.98
N ILE A 33 -0.95 22.36 -14.20
CA ILE A 33 -2.21 22.41 -13.44
C ILE A 33 -1.96 22.06 -11.96
N ALA A 34 -1.04 21.12 -11.68
CA ALA A 34 -0.69 20.77 -10.30
C ALA A 34 -0.02 21.93 -9.57
N LYS A 35 0.94 22.61 -10.21
CA LYS A 35 1.62 23.79 -9.64
C LYS A 35 0.63 24.91 -9.31
N GLU A 36 -0.30 25.19 -10.21
CA GLU A 36 -1.34 26.21 -10.01
C GLU A 36 -2.27 25.86 -8.84
N ARG A 37 -2.81 24.64 -8.82
CA ARG A 37 -3.67 24.16 -7.73
C ARG A 37 -2.94 24.13 -6.39
N PHE A 38 -1.68 23.72 -6.40
CA PHE A 38 -0.84 23.68 -5.22
C PHE A 38 -0.58 25.08 -4.65
N ARG A 39 -0.29 26.06 -5.51
CA ARG A 39 -0.10 27.45 -5.09
C ARG A 39 -1.34 27.97 -4.36
N LYS A 40 -2.52 27.77 -4.93
CA LYS A 40 -3.80 28.16 -4.31
C LYS A 40 -3.98 27.49 -2.95
N TRP A 41 -3.85 26.17 -2.91
CA TRP A 41 -4.03 25.39 -1.68
C TRP A 41 -3.00 25.73 -0.58
N ALA A 42 -1.74 25.97 -0.94
CA ALA A 42 -0.69 26.35 0.01
C ALA A 42 -0.92 27.76 0.58
N LEU A 43 -1.44 28.70 -0.22
CA LEU A 43 -1.84 30.02 0.25
C LEU A 43 -3.03 29.94 1.22
N ASP A 44 -4.03 29.10 0.91
CA ASP A 44 -5.20 28.88 1.78
C ASP A 44 -4.79 28.33 3.16
N LEU A 45 -3.72 27.53 3.21
CA LEU A 45 -3.12 27.01 4.45
C LEU A 45 -2.20 28.03 5.16
N GLY A 46 -2.06 29.24 4.64
CA GLY A 46 -1.20 30.30 5.22
C GLY A 46 0.30 30.11 4.95
N CYS A 47 0.69 29.27 3.99
CA CYS A 47 2.08 29.09 3.61
C CYS A 47 2.52 30.22 2.65
N ARG A 48 3.38 31.14 3.11
CA ARG A 48 3.90 32.24 2.27
C ARG A 48 5.22 31.90 1.55
N SER A 49 5.87 30.80 1.92
CA SER A 49 7.15 30.36 1.35
C SER A 49 6.90 29.32 0.25
N ILE A 50 6.37 29.78 -0.90
CA ILE A 50 6.05 28.93 -2.05
C ILE A 50 7.02 29.20 -3.23
N GLU A 51 7.59 30.41 -3.30
CA GLU A 51 8.30 30.88 -4.50
C GLU A 51 9.63 30.15 -4.76
N GLN A 52 10.41 29.84 -3.72
CA GLN A 52 11.70 29.16 -3.90
C GLN A 52 11.60 27.68 -4.31
N SER A 53 10.46 27.01 -4.07
CA SER A 53 10.28 25.57 -4.36
C SER A 53 9.70 25.28 -5.75
N LEU A 54 9.24 26.30 -6.49
CA LEU A 54 8.59 26.14 -7.80
C LEU A 54 9.53 26.37 -9.00
N GLN A 55 10.72 26.95 -8.77
CA GLN A 55 11.70 27.28 -9.82
C GLN A 55 12.55 26.07 -10.27
N GLY A 56 12.72 25.07 -9.41
CA GLY A 56 13.51 23.88 -9.71
C GLY A 56 12.61 22.74 -10.18
N SER A 57 12.89 22.19 -11.36
CA SER A 57 12.38 20.88 -11.77
C SER A 57 12.77 19.86 -10.69
N LEU A 58 11.83 19.53 -9.81
CA LEU A 58 12.01 18.53 -8.76
C LEU A 58 12.03 17.15 -9.45
N GLY A 59 13.23 16.78 -9.89
CA GLY A 59 13.59 15.38 -10.10
C GLY A 59 13.21 14.56 -8.87
N PRO A 60 13.03 13.24 -9.02
CA PRO A 60 12.44 12.39 -8.00
C PRO A 60 13.36 12.29 -6.79
N MET A 61 13.18 13.17 -5.80
CA MET A 61 13.79 12.97 -4.49
C MET A 61 12.91 12.04 -3.67
N SER A 62 13.54 10.95 -3.24
CA SER A 62 13.02 9.79 -2.53
C SER A 62 12.18 10.15 -1.31
N ASN A 63 10.89 9.84 -1.37
CA ASN A 63 10.00 9.77 -0.22
C ASN A 63 10.41 8.55 0.64
N PRO A 64 10.57 8.66 1.97
CA PRO A 64 10.61 7.48 2.82
C PRO A 64 9.24 6.78 2.67
N ARG A 65 9.23 5.65 1.94
CA ARG A 65 8.05 4.85 1.58
C ARG A 65 7.28 4.49 2.85
N ARG A 66 6.21 5.24 3.16
CA ARG A 66 5.10 4.65 3.91
C ARG A 66 4.32 3.78 2.92
N PRO A 67 4.04 2.51 3.25
CA PRO A 67 3.26 1.66 2.39
C PRO A 67 1.86 2.23 2.21
N ASP A 68 1.43 2.36 0.95
CA ASP A 68 0.17 3.01 0.57
C ASP A 68 -1.08 2.16 0.91
N GLY A 69 -0.88 0.98 1.48
CA GLY A 69 -1.89 -0.01 1.83
C GLY A 69 -1.20 -1.33 2.23
N SER A 70 -1.91 -2.43 2.09
CA SER A 70 -1.40 -3.76 2.39
C SER A 70 -1.56 -4.70 1.20
N ILE A 71 -0.52 -5.49 0.94
CA ILE A 71 -0.58 -6.66 0.08
C ILE A 71 -1.02 -7.83 0.94
N TYR A 72 -1.99 -8.60 0.47
CA TYR A 72 -2.60 -9.70 1.20
C TYR A 72 -2.55 -11.00 0.39
N ALA A 73 -2.57 -12.11 1.11
CA ALA A 73 -2.85 -13.44 0.61
C ALA A 73 -4.14 -13.95 1.27
N ILE A 74 -5.23 -14.03 0.49
CA ILE A 74 -6.54 -14.52 0.95
C ILE A 74 -6.94 -15.70 0.07
N GLY A 75 -7.36 -16.81 0.66
CA GLY A 75 -7.77 -17.97 -0.13
C GLY A 75 -8.26 -19.12 0.72
N TYR A 76 -8.31 -20.30 0.13
CA TYR A 76 -8.80 -21.54 0.73
C TYR A 76 -7.94 -22.70 0.20
N ASP A 77 -7.80 -23.76 1.00
CA ASP A 77 -6.97 -24.93 0.68
C ASP A 77 -5.57 -24.58 0.16
N ASP A 78 -5.28 -24.95 -1.08
CA ASP A 78 -4.05 -24.76 -1.83
C ASP A 78 -4.10 -23.55 -2.77
N LYS A 79 -5.16 -22.74 -2.74
CA LYS A 79 -5.38 -21.62 -3.67
C LYS A 79 -5.39 -20.30 -2.92
N VAL A 80 -4.68 -19.32 -3.46
CA VAL A 80 -4.56 -18.00 -2.82
C VAL A 80 -4.67 -16.88 -3.84
N LYS A 81 -5.47 -15.88 -3.51
CA LYS A 81 -5.51 -14.59 -4.18
C LYS A 81 -4.50 -13.66 -3.56
N ILE A 82 -3.56 -13.17 -4.37
CA ILE A 82 -2.60 -12.14 -3.97
C ILE A 82 -3.09 -10.81 -4.53
N GLY A 83 -3.40 -9.87 -3.64
CA GLY A 83 -3.91 -8.56 -4.04
C GLY A 83 -3.47 -7.46 -3.12
N TRP A 84 -3.75 -6.22 -3.51
CA TRP A 84 -3.48 -5.03 -2.72
C TRP A 84 -4.78 -4.34 -2.29
N SER A 85 -4.78 -3.75 -1.10
CA SER A 85 -5.91 -3.00 -0.57
C SER A 85 -5.45 -1.77 0.20
N ALA A 86 -6.15 -0.64 0.01
CA ALA A 86 -6.01 0.55 0.84
C ALA A 86 -6.71 0.41 2.20
N VAL A 87 -7.67 -0.52 2.31
CA VAL A 87 -8.38 -0.86 3.56
C VAL A 87 -7.80 -2.14 4.18
N PRO A 88 -8.06 -2.42 5.48
CA PRO A 88 -7.57 -3.64 6.13
C PRO A 88 -7.93 -4.92 5.36
N PRO A 89 -6.99 -5.89 5.20
CA PRO A 89 -7.23 -7.12 4.45
C PRO A 89 -8.47 -7.92 4.90
N ARG A 90 -8.82 -7.87 6.19
CA ARG A 90 -10.04 -8.51 6.73
C ARG A 90 -11.33 -7.94 6.13
N GLN A 91 -11.40 -6.62 5.91
CA GLN A 91 -12.55 -6.00 5.24
C GLN A 91 -12.62 -6.43 3.78
N ARG A 92 -11.47 -6.49 3.10
CA ARG A 92 -11.40 -6.99 1.72
C ARG A 92 -11.81 -8.46 1.61
N MET A 93 -11.42 -9.29 2.57
CA MET A 93 -11.81 -10.70 2.66
C MET A 93 -13.33 -10.86 2.72
N ALA A 94 -14.01 -10.08 3.57
CA ALA A 94 -15.47 -10.10 3.68
C ALA A 94 -16.14 -9.78 2.33
N THR A 95 -15.63 -8.81 1.57
CA THR A 95 -16.13 -8.52 0.22
C THR A 95 -15.88 -9.68 -0.76
N LEU A 96 -14.72 -10.33 -0.68
CA LEU A 96 -14.37 -11.45 -1.56
C LEU A 96 -15.22 -12.70 -1.26
N GLN A 97 -15.57 -12.92 0.02
CA GLN A 97 -16.38 -14.04 0.46
C GLN A 97 -17.77 -14.06 -0.21
N ILE A 98 -18.35 -12.89 -0.50
CA ILE A 98 -19.67 -12.79 -1.15
C ILE A 98 -19.71 -13.55 -2.48
N GLY A 99 -18.59 -13.57 -3.22
CA GLY A 99 -18.47 -14.25 -4.50
C GLY A 99 -17.76 -15.60 -4.43
N CYS A 100 -17.49 -16.14 -3.24
CA CYS A 100 -16.76 -17.39 -3.05
C CYS A 100 -17.60 -18.34 -2.17
N PRO A 101 -17.97 -19.53 -2.66
CA PRO A 101 -18.71 -20.49 -1.85
C PRO A 101 -17.85 -21.13 -0.74
N GLU A 102 -16.53 -21.13 -0.90
CA GLU A 102 -15.58 -21.68 0.07
C GLU A 102 -15.19 -20.64 1.13
N ASP A 103 -14.94 -21.08 2.36
CA ASP A 103 -14.53 -20.20 3.44
C ASP A 103 -13.11 -19.64 3.22
N LEU A 104 -13.02 -18.31 3.12
CA LEU A 104 -11.76 -17.62 2.87
C LEU A 104 -10.98 -17.37 4.16
N ILE A 105 -9.69 -17.66 4.09
CA ILE A 105 -8.70 -17.45 5.15
C ILE A 105 -7.73 -16.35 4.72
N LEU A 106 -7.47 -15.39 5.61
CA LEU A 106 -6.36 -14.46 5.48
C LEU A 106 -5.07 -15.15 5.92
N PHE A 107 -4.33 -15.72 4.97
CA PHE A 107 -3.10 -16.45 5.26
C PHE A 107 -1.95 -15.55 5.71
N GLY A 108 -1.88 -14.33 5.17
CA GLY A 108 -0.82 -13.37 5.50
C GLY A 108 -1.07 -12.02 4.85
N SER A 109 -0.45 -10.98 5.42
CA SER A 109 -0.47 -9.65 4.82
C SER A 109 0.70 -8.84 5.29
N ARG A 110 1.23 -7.99 4.41
CA ARG A 110 2.25 -7.01 4.76
C ARG A 110 1.89 -5.64 4.20
N PRO A 111 2.32 -4.56 4.86
CA PRO A 111 2.30 -3.25 4.24
C PRO A 111 3.03 -3.28 2.88
N GLY A 112 2.43 -2.68 1.85
CA GLY A 112 3.05 -2.57 0.53
C GLY A 112 2.32 -1.65 -0.43
N THR A 113 2.82 -1.59 -1.66
CA THR A 113 2.28 -0.76 -2.75
C THR A 113 1.72 -1.63 -3.87
N VAL A 114 0.87 -1.05 -4.72
CA VAL A 114 0.38 -1.69 -5.95
C VAL A 114 1.54 -2.11 -6.87
N ALA A 115 2.66 -1.37 -6.87
CA ALA A 115 3.81 -1.72 -7.70
C ALA A 115 4.51 -3.01 -7.23
N GLU A 116 4.64 -3.19 -5.91
CA GLU A 116 5.17 -4.40 -5.30
C GLU A 116 4.25 -5.61 -5.52
N GLU A 117 2.93 -5.41 -5.45
CA GLU A 117 1.96 -6.48 -5.78
C GLU A 117 2.12 -6.95 -7.22
N ARG A 118 2.23 -6.02 -8.18
CA ARG A 118 2.50 -6.36 -9.59
C ARG A 118 3.84 -7.06 -9.79
N GLN A 119 4.84 -6.75 -8.96
CA GLN A 119 6.12 -7.45 -8.98
C GLN A 119 5.97 -8.89 -8.51
N LEU A 120 5.29 -9.12 -7.39
CA LEU A 120 4.98 -10.47 -6.90
C LEU A 120 4.20 -11.27 -7.93
N HIS A 121 3.25 -10.65 -8.63
CA HIS A 121 2.51 -11.29 -9.72
C HIS A 121 3.42 -11.73 -10.88
N ARG A 122 4.46 -10.98 -11.21
CA ARG A 122 5.43 -11.37 -12.24
C ARG A 122 6.32 -12.52 -11.75
N GLU A 123 6.80 -12.40 -10.52
CA GLU A 123 7.65 -13.41 -9.87
C GLU A 123 6.93 -14.76 -9.72
N PHE A 124 5.67 -14.73 -9.28
CA PHE A 124 4.85 -15.93 -9.05
C PHE A 124 4.06 -16.37 -10.28
N ALA A 125 4.35 -15.82 -11.46
CA ALA A 125 3.60 -16.11 -12.68
C ALA A 125 3.54 -17.60 -13.03
N HIS A 126 4.61 -18.35 -12.70
CA HIS A 126 4.71 -19.79 -12.91
C HIS A 126 3.76 -20.63 -12.03
N LEU A 127 3.23 -20.05 -10.95
CA LEU A 127 2.26 -20.68 -10.04
C LEU A 127 0.84 -20.11 -10.21
N ARG A 128 0.62 -19.26 -11.21
CA ARG A 128 -0.68 -18.62 -11.45
C ARG A 128 -1.70 -19.65 -11.97
N ILE A 129 -2.85 -19.72 -11.32
CA ILE A 129 -4.00 -20.54 -11.73
C ILE A 129 -4.86 -19.75 -12.74
N ARG A 130 -5.38 -18.59 -12.31
CA ARG A 130 -6.21 -17.71 -13.13
C ARG A 130 -6.29 -16.30 -12.53
N GLY A 131 -6.09 -15.28 -13.35
CA GLY A 131 -6.13 -13.88 -12.89
C GLY A 131 -5.13 -13.63 -11.76
N GLU A 132 -5.65 -13.27 -10.58
CA GLU A 132 -4.85 -13.00 -9.37
C GLU A 132 -4.78 -14.20 -8.42
N TRP A 133 -5.21 -15.39 -8.85
CA TRP A 133 -5.15 -16.63 -8.07
C TRP A 133 -3.92 -17.45 -8.40
N PHE A 134 -3.25 -17.96 -7.37
CA PHE A 134 -2.00 -18.71 -7.41
C PHE A 134 -2.10 -19.99 -6.58
N ARG A 135 -1.29 -21.00 -6.89
CA ARG A 135 -1.08 -22.16 -6.02
C ARG A 135 -0.26 -21.76 -4.79
N ARG A 136 -0.68 -22.19 -3.61
CA ARG A 136 -0.04 -21.94 -2.31
C ARG A 136 1.10 -22.94 -2.07
N GLU A 137 2.08 -22.93 -2.95
CA GLU A 137 3.25 -23.82 -2.91
C GLU A 137 4.54 -23.04 -3.23
N GLY A 138 5.70 -23.67 -2.99
CA GLY A 138 7.01 -23.11 -3.32
C GLY A 138 7.20 -21.67 -2.84
N VAL A 139 7.55 -20.78 -3.77
CA VAL A 139 7.83 -19.35 -3.49
C VAL A 139 6.61 -18.60 -2.97
N VAL A 140 5.39 -18.99 -3.34
CA VAL A 140 4.15 -18.36 -2.84
C VAL A 140 3.94 -18.73 -1.37
N ALA A 141 4.11 -20.00 -1.01
CA ALA A 141 3.99 -20.44 0.38
C ALA A 141 5.05 -19.79 1.27
N ALA A 142 6.30 -19.72 0.80
CA ALA A 142 7.39 -19.06 1.52
C ALA A 142 7.11 -17.57 1.75
N TRP A 143 6.60 -16.88 0.73
CA TRP A 143 6.21 -15.47 0.85
C TRP A 143 5.07 -15.25 1.85
N ILE A 144 4.07 -16.14 1.85
CA ILE A 144 2.94 -16.09 2.78
C ILE A 144 3.42 -16.25 4.22
N GLU A 145 4.30 -17.23 4.48
CA GLU A 145 4.84 -17.47 5.81
C GLU A 145 5.61 -16.24 6.33
N ALA A 146 6.42 -15.61 5.48
CA ALA A 146 7.09 -14.36 5.81
C ALA A 146 6.13 -13.18 6.10
N CYS A 147 4.90 -13.24 5.59
CA CYS A 147 3.85 -12.23 5.78
C CYS A 147 2.85 -12.58 6.89
N ARG A 148 3.02 -13.72 7.58
CA ARG A 148 2.18 -14.03 8.73
C ARG A 148 2.49 -13.07 9.86
N PRO A 149 1.47 -12.52 10.55
CA PRO A 149 1.74 -11.83 11.80
C PRO A 149 2.42 -12.83 12.72
N ARG A 150 3.62 -12.49 13.24
CA ARG A 150 4.21 -13.27 14.34
C ARG A 150 3.15 -13.31 15.43
N ALA A 151 2.64 -14.51 15.73
CA ALA A 151 1.93 -14.70 16.97
C ALA A 151 2.87 -14.18 18.06
N SER A 152 2.40 -13.19 18.83
CA SER A 152 3.00 -12.90 20.12
C SER A 152 2.98 -14.22 20.86
N LEU A 153 4.14 -14.86 20.97
CA LEU A 153 4.32 -16.06 21.78
C LEU A 153 3.85 -15.66 23.18
N SER A 154 2.66 -16.11 23.58
CA SER A 154 2.28 -16.12 24.97
C SER A 154 3.09 -17.24 25.61
N PRO A 155 3.98 -16.95 26.59
CA PRO A 155 4.65 -17.99 27.34
C PRO A 155 3.64 -18.59 28.32
N SER A 156 2.77 -19.47 27.84
CA SER A 156 1.82 -20.21 28.68
C SER A 156 1.49 -21.54 28.04
N SER A 157 2.51 -22.38 27.89
CA SER A 157 2.38 -23.84 27.76
C SER A 157 3.75 -24.50 28.00
N MET A 158 4.41 -24.12 29.11
CA MET A 158 5.42 -25.01 29.71
C MET A 158 4.69 -25.83 30.78
N GLU A 159 4.42 -27.07 30.42
CA GLU A 159 4.41 -28.27 31.25
C GLU A 159 4.10 -28.11 32.74
N ALA A 160 2.90 -28.56 33.13
CA ALA A 160 2.74 -29.31 34.37
C ALA A 160 2.66 -30.79 34.01
N VAL A 161 3.83 -31.42 33.86
CA VAL A 161 3.97 -32.87 33.91
C VAL A 161 4.91 -33.17 35.08
N ARG A 162 4.32 -33.82 36.08
CA ARG A 162 4.85 -34.37 37.35
C ARG A 162 4.66 -33.48 38.57
#